data_AF-A0A7S3ZZT5-F1
#
_entry.id   AF-A0A7S3ZZT5-F1
#
_cell.length_a   1.000
_cell.length_b   1.000
_cell.length_c   1.000
_cell.angle_alpha   90.00
_cell.angle_beta   90.00
_cell.angle_gamma   90.00
#
_symmetry.space_group_name_H-M   'P 1'
#
loop_
_entity.id
_entity.type
_entity.pdbx_description
1 polymer ?
#
loop_
_entity_poly.entity_id
_entity_poly.type
_entity_poly.pdbx_seq_one_letter_code
_entity_poly.pdbx_strand_id
1 'polypeptide(L)'
;MDTPPEDVADALLKLTHRVEIMQRKQEQHHGEQRREMEELRRAVENLTDENHLLRRRLEKADGLVKRTRAQVAAAEPPSPSKPREVPSSQTHHETITQLLKSSPETLKLEHAFFLSHFQREASDICAVIDLQMKIRGYSCWYDQESMHITQLGMLEGIRTSAVFMLILTKGVFERAWCVFEVRAAMRLGKPIQLLHEADAAHASYAPLNDIIASAPADVQAIFDDNESLPFRRKVYEQQALLDRVLVGNADHLSPEDESMQEDVLADRAKAMTVYRAGSTATLYIDLGTGQMAFKLLALGADGSLVYEDLLTCPFNLVDRPARQSSELEEVEANIRQATTTAKERIDATLANGDSFEDRFAGVRCGATQWYRDFSEHEVATKAEPALAWLRNTVMRVLPASAKWNFEVLSGQEEASLEWISVKHAMAIEFAAEPPIAALAGGKGSVQTSMDGAGGHGAHHLSARVALKEGIALVETDEIEGWRTACTASITAPFGPLREQLQKHSRDSSPIRIICSAGFFYVAVAAGVVERKDAPRYLSYETDVRPKIQALVDDEGAKPMDRANGVRFLRCLDFIVSEDASGVALLFAREWKVSGKVYRVTWSTGAFLQYLAGRYYSLAGEDAV
;
A
#
# COMPACT_ATOMS: atom_id res chain seq x y z
N MET A 1 1.94 -26.05 -79.60
CA MET A 1 2.68 -26.10 -78.33
C MET A 1 2.81 -24.64 -77.95
N ASP A 2 1.78 -24.14 -77.28
CA ASP A 2 1.61 -22.70 -77.11
C ASP A 2 2.18 -22.34 -75.76
N THR A 3 3.30 -21.62 -75.79
CA THR A 3 3.94 -21.00 -74.63
C THR A 3 2.90 -20.15 -73.90
N PRO A 4 2.73 -20.34 -72.58
CA PRO A 4 1.77 -19.54 -71.83
C PRO A 4 2.16 -18.05 -71.92
N PRO A 5 1.17 -17.13 -72.01
CA PRO A 5 1.43 -15.70 -72.12
C PRO A 5 2.32 -15.22 -70.96
N GLU A 6 3.27 -14.33 -71.26
CA GLU A 6 4.33 -13.84 -70.36
C GLU A 6 3.82 -13.43 -68.96
N ASP A 7 2.61 -12.89 -68.88
CA ASP A 7 1.96 -12.48 -67.61
C ASP A 7 1.62 -13.65 -66.68
N VAL A 8 1.33 -14.83 -67.22
CA VAL A 8 0.99 -16.03 -66.42
C VAL A 8 2.25 -16.68 -65.86
N ALA A 9 3.36 -16.64 -66.61
CA ALA A 9 4.65 -17.14 -66.16
C ALA A 9 5.23 -16.29 -65.02
N ASP A 10 5.13 -14.96 -65.11
CA ASP A 10 5.58 -14.04 -64.07
C ASP A 10 4.71 -14.13 -62.79
N ALA A 11 3.39 -14.30 -62.95
CA ALA A 11 2.49 -14.54 -61.83
C ALA A 11 2.79 -15.86 -61.09
N LEU A 12 3.09 -16.94 -61.82
CA LEU A 12 3.48 -18.23 -61.24
C LEU A 12 4.83 -18.15 -60.53
N LEU A 13 5.80 -17.41 -61.06
CA LEU A 13 7.11 -17.21 -60.43
C LEU A 13 6.98 -16.44 -59.11
N LYS A 14 6.18 -15.37 -59.09
CA LYS A 14 5.89 -14.59 -57.87
C LYS A 14 5.14 -15.40 -56.81
N LEU A 15 4.22 -16.27 -57.21
CA LEU A 15 3.50 -17.15 -56.30
C LEU A 15 4.43 -18.20 -55.68
N THR A 16 5.29 -18.82 -56.51
CA THR A 16 6.27 -19.81 -56.06
C THR A 16 7.24 -19.21 -55.05
N HIS A 17 7.73 -17.98 -55.32
CA HIS A 17 8.60 -17.27 -54.39
C HIS A 17 7.92 -16.92 -53.06
N ARG A 18 6.62 -16.54 -53.09
CA ARG A 18 5.85 -16.29 -51.84
C ARG A 18 5.62 -17.57 -51.04
N VAL A 19 5.39 -18.70 -51.69
CA VAL A 19 5.23 -20.01 -51.02
C VAL A 19 6.55 -20.44 -50.36
N GLU A 20 7.69 -20.27 -51.04
CA GLU A 20 9.02 -20.55 -50.46
C GLU A 20 9.34 -19.66 -49.26
N ILE A 21 8.98 -18.36 -49.31
CA ILE A 21 9.15 -17.45 -48.18
C ILE A 21 8.27 -17.87 -47.00
N MET A 22 7.03 -18.27 -47.25
CA MET A 22 6.12 -18.75 -46.18
C MET A 22 6.62 -20.06 -45.57
N GLN A 23 7.10 -21.00 -46.39
CA GLN A 23 7.69 -22.26 -45.91
C GLN A 23 8.95 -22.00 -45.07
N ARG A 24 9.85 -21.12 -45.51
CA ARG A 24 11.05 -20.75 -44.73
C ARG A 24 10.70 -20.05 -43.40
N LYS A 25 9.67 -19.21 -43.38
CA LYS A 25 9.17 -18.59 -42.14
C LYS A 25 8.54 -19.61 -41.19
N GLN A 26 7.81 -20.59 -41.72
CA GLN A 26 7.22 -21.66 -40.93
C GLN A 26 8.27 -22.63 -40.37
N GLU A 27 9.32 -22.91 -41.14
CA GLU A 27 10.49 -23.69 -40.70
C GLU A 27 11.33 -22.94 -39.64
N GLN A 28 11.52 -21.62 -39.79
CA GLN A 28 12.15 -20.79 -38.76
C GLN A 28 11.34 -20.78 -37.47
N HIS A 29 10.02 -20.61 -37.54
CA HIS A 29 9.15 -20.60 -36.37
C HIS A 29 9.14 -21.96 -35.65
N HIS A 30 9.11 -23.07 -36.39
CA HIS A 30 9.26 -24.40 -35.80
C HIS A 30 10.68 -24.66 -35.25
N GLY A 31 11.71 -24.04 -35.82
CA GLY A 31 13.07 -24.09 -35.29
C GLY A 31 13.23 -23.32 -33.98
N GLU A 32 12.61 -22.15 -33.87
CA GLU A 32 12.56 -21.34 -32.64
C GLU A 32 11.77 -22.06 -31.53
N GLN A 33 10.59 -22.61 -31.84
CA GLN A 33 9.81 -23.39 -30.87
C GLN A 33 10.57 -24.63 -30.37
N ARG A 34 11.35 -25.30 -31.22
CA ARG A 34 12.20 -26.42 -30.77
C ARG A 34 13.33 -25.95 -29.86
N ARG A 35 13.98 -24.81 -30.15
CA ARG A 35 15.01 -24.24 -29.27
C ARG A 35 14.44 -23.83 -27.92
N GLU A 36 13.28 -23.19 -27.91
CA GLU A 36 12.59 -22.77 -26.69
C GLU A 36 12.15 -23.98 -25.84
N MET A 37 11.65 -25.05 -26.49
CA MET A 37 11.29 -26.30 -25.82
C MET A 37 12.52 -27.04 -25.26
N GLU A 38 13.67 -26.98 -25.94
CA GLU A 38 14.95 -27.54 -25.47
C GLU A 38 15.52 -26.75 -24.28
N GLU A 39 15.39 -25.42 -24.29
CA GLU A 39 15.76 -24.53 -23.18
C GLU A 39 14.88 -24.77 -21.95
N LEU A 40 13.56 -24.88 -22.15
CA LEU A 40 12.61 -25.28 -21.10
C LEU A 40 12.94 -26.66 -20.52
N ARG A 41 13.29 -27.63 -21.37
CA ARG A 41 13.68 -28.97 -20.92
C ARG A 41 14.96 -28.96 -20.07
N ARG A 42 15.97 -28.16 -20.47
CA ARG A 42 17.19 -27.95 -19.66
C ARG A 42 16.90 -27.24 -18.34
N ALA A 43 16.00 -26.26 -18.34
CA ALA A 43 15.58 -25.57 -17.12
C ALA A 43 14.86 -26.53 -16.15
N VAL A 44 14.02 -27.44 -16.66
CA VAL A 44 13.34 -28.47 -15.87
C VAL A 44 14.32 -29.50 -15.30
N GLU A 45 15.33 -29.93 -16.07
CA GLU A 45 16.40 -30.81 -15.58
C GLU A 45 17.20 -30.15 -14.45
N ASN A 46 17.59 -28.88 -14.61
CA ASN A 46 18.30 -28.12 -13.57
C ASN A 46 17.48 -27.97 -12.27
N LEU A 47 16.17 -27.71 -12.37
CA LEU A 47 15.26 -27.64 -11.22
C LEU A 47 15.07 -28.99 -10.52
N THR A 48 15.17 -30.08 -11.28
CA THR A 48 15.07 -31.45 -10.75
C THR A 48 16.34 -31.80 -9.97
N ASP A 49 17.52 -31.42 -10.48
CA ASP A 49 18.80 -31.59 -9.80
C ASP A 49 18.91 -30.74 -8.52
N GLU A 50 18.40 -29.51 -8.55
CA GLU A 50 18.36 -28.62 -7.39
C GLU A 50 17.42 -29.16 -6.29
N ASN A 51 16.26 -29.71 -6.69
CA ASN A 51 15.36 -30.42 -5.77
C ASN A 51 16.01 -31.68 -5.16
N HIS A 52 16.77 -32.44 -5.93
CA HIS A 52 17.52 -33.59 -5.41
C HIS A 52 18.60 -33.16 -4.41
N LEU A 53 19.24 -32.01 -4.63
CA LEU A 53 20.23 -31.45 -3.71
C LEU A 53 19.57 -30.98 -2.39
N LEU A 54 18.41 -30.33 -2.48
CA LEU A 54 17.63 -29.90 -1.32
C LEU A 54 17.15 -31.09 -0.48
N ARG A 55 16.67 -32.17 -1.11
CA ARG A 55 16.30 -33.40 -0.38
C ARG A 55 17.48 -34.02 0.37
N ARG A 56 18.67 -34.09 -0.23
CA ARG A 56 19.89 -34.57 0.47
C ARG A 56 20.31 -33.65 1.62
N ARG A 57 20.10 -32.33 1.50
CA ARG A 57 20.37 -31.37 2.60
C ARG A 57 19.39 -31.56 3.75
N LEU A 58 18.10 -31.78 3.46
CA LEU A 58 17.08 -32.09 4.46
C LEU A 58 17.35 -33.41 5.19
N GLU A 59 17.75 -34.47 4.48
CA GLU A 59 18.13 -35.74 5.10
C GLU A 59 19.36 -35.62 6.00
N LYS A 60 20.35 -34.81 5.59
CA LYS A 60 21.51 -34.50 6.44
C LYS A 60 21.13 -33.71 7.69
N ALA A 61 20.21 -32.75 7.56
CA ALA A 61 19.71 -31.96 8.69
C ALA A 61 18.91 -32.82 9.67
N ASP A 62 18.03 -33.71 9.19
CA ASP A 62 17.28 -34.65 10.02
C ASP A 62 18.21 -35.64 10.75
N GLY A 63 19.26 -36.11 10.06
CA GLY A 63 20.32 -36.92 10.66
C GLY A 63 21.18 -36.17 11.69
N LEU A 64 21.27 -34.83 11.59
CA LEU A 64 21.95 -34.00 12.59
C LEU A 64 21.06 -33.84 13.83
N VAL A 65 19.78 -33.51 13.63
CA VAL A 65 18.78 -33.37 14.70
C VAL A 65 18.63 -34.66 15.50
N LYS A 66 18.56 -35.82 14.82
CA LYS A 66 18.51 -37.13 15.51
C LYS A 66 19.75 -37.41 16.35
N ARG A 67 20.94 -37.03 15.88
CA ARG A 67 22.20 -37.17 16.64
C ARG A 67 22.26 -36.23 17.83
N THR A 68 21.85 -34.98 17.67
CA THR A 68 21.77 -34.01 18.78
C THR A 68 20.76 -34.47 19.83
N ARG A 69 19.60 -34.99 19.41
CA ARG A 69 18.58 -35.52 20.32
C ARG A 69 19.04 -36.77 21.07
N ALA A 70 19.81 -37.64 20.42
CA ALA A 70 20.44 -38.80 21.07
C ALA A 70 21.56 -38.40 22.05
N GLN A 71 22.34 -37.36 21.74
CA GLN A 71 23.37 -36.82 22.64
C GLN A 71 22.76 -36.14 23.87
N VAL A 72 21.65 -35.42 23.71
CA VAL A 72 20.90 -34.82 24.82
C VAL A 72 20.24 -35.90 25.69
N ALA A 73 19.81 -37.03 25.11
CA ALA A 73 19.25 -38.16 25.87
C ALA A 73 20.31 -39.02 26.58
N ALA A 74 21.59 -38.95 26.17
CA ALA A 74 22.70 -39.71 26.76
C ALA A 74 23.47 -38.94 27.84
N ALA A 75 23.17 -37.67 28.07
CA ALA A 75 23.74 -36.90 29.18
C ALA A 75 22.95 -37.21 30.47
N GLU A 76 23.57 -37.95 31.39
CA GLU A 76 23.01 -38.21 32.72
C GLU A 76 22.74 -36.90 33.49
N PRO A 77 21.59 -36.73 34.14
CA PRO A 77 21.31 -35.58 34.96
C PRO A 77 22.12 -35.62 36.28
N PRO A 78 22.60 -34.48 36.80
CA PRO A 78 23.21 -34.43 38.12
C PRO A 78 22.21 -34.78 39.22
N SER A 79 22.69 -35.53 40.22
CA SER A 79 21.92 -36.03 41.38
C SER A 79 21.21 -34.92 42.19
N PRO A 80 20.07 -35.25 42.84
CA PRO A 80 19.15 -34.26 43.38
C PRO A 80 19.59 -33.72 44.74
N SER A 81 19.72 -32.40 44.86
CA SER A 81 19.77 -31.70 46.14
C SER A 81 18.36 -31.24 46.54
N LYS A 82 17.85 -31.85 47.62
CA LYS A 82 16.69 -31.55 48.49
C LYS A 82 15.39 -30.97 47.86
N PRO A 83 14.21 -31.51 48.24
CA PRO A 83 12.93 -31.05 47.69
C PRO A 83 12.60 -29.65 48.20
N ARG A 84 12.45 -28.72 47.25
CA ARG A 84 11.69 -27.49 47.44
C ARG A 84 10.31 -27.77 46.86
N GLU A 85 9.28 -27.63 47.70
CA GLU A 85 7.89 -27.92 47.35
C GLU A 85 7.47 -27.22 46.06
N VAL A 86 7.00 -28.01 45.09
CA VAL A 86 6.32 -27.53 43.88
C VAL A 86 4.84 -27.92 44.01
N PRO A 87 3.88 -27.00 43.82
CA PRO A 87 2.46 -27.32 43.89
C PRO A 87 2.06 -28.32 42.79
N SER A 88 1.20 -29.26 43.16
CA SER A 88 0.71 -30.40 42.38
C SER A 88 0.03 -30.03 41.06
N SER A 89 0.19 -30.89 40.05
CA SER A 89 -0.47 -30.90 38.73
C SER A 89 -2.02 -30.89 38.73
N GLN A 90 -2.67 -30.94 39.91
CA GLN A 90 -4.10 -30.75 40.07
C GLN A 90 -4.55 -29.28 39.84
N THR A 91 -3.69 -28.30 40.11
CA THR A 91 -4.06 -26.88 40.02
C THR A 91 -4.28 -26.39 38.59
N HIS A 92 -3.52 -26.86 37.60
CA HIS A 92 -3.65 -26.40 36.20
C HIS A 92 -5.00 -26.78 35.56
N HIS A 93 -5.48 -28.00 35.79
CA HIS A 93 -6.77 -28.44 35.22
C HIS A 93 -7.95 -27.77 35.92
N GLU A 94 -7.84 -27.53 37.22
CA GLU A 94 -8.82 -26.78 38.01
C GLU A 94 -8.89 -25.31 37.56
N THR A 95 -7.75 -24.66 37.32
CA THR A 95 -7.70 -23.27 36.81
C THR A 95 -8.33 -23.14 35.42
N ILE A 96 -8.02 -24.05 34.47
CA ILE A 96 -8.66 -24.06 33.14
C ILE A 96 -10.18 -24.26 33.27
N THR A 97 -10.60 -25.17 34.13
CA THR A 97 -12.02 -25.45 34.38
C THR A 97 -12.73 -24.27 35.04
N GLN A 98 -12.03 -23.52 35.89
CA GLN A 98 -12.57 -22.34 36.56
C GLN A 98 -12.71 -21.15 35.60
N LEU A 99 -11.74 -20.93 34.71
CA LEU A 99 -11.79 -19.91 33.66
C LEU A 99 -12.93 -20.16 32.66
N LEU A 100 -13.17 -21.42 32.29
CA LEU A 100 -14.30 -21.80 31.43
C LEU A 100 -15.67 -21.69 32.12
N LYS A 101 -15.72 -21.58 33.46
CA LYS A 101 -16.96 -21.50 34.25
C LYS A 101 -17.32 -20.07 34.67
N SER A 102 -16.41 -19.10 34.58
CA SER A 102 -16.68 -17.70 34.92
C SER A 102 -17.46 -16.99 33.80
N SER A 103 -18.54 -16.27 34.14
CA SER A 103 -19.38 -15.54 33.18
C SER A 103 -18.63 -14.35 32.55
N PRO A 104 -18.79 -14.07 31.24
CA PRO A 104 -18.14 -12.95 30.54
C PRO A 104 -18.56 -11.56 31.02
N GLU A 105 -19.68 -11.42 31.75
CA GLU A 105 -20.31 -10.12 32.09
C GLU A 105 -19.55 -9.28 33.14
N THR A 106 -18.52 -9.80 33.80
CA THR A 106 -17.75 -9.08 34.84
C THR A 106 -16.26 -8.91 34.49
N LEU A 107 -15.91 -9.08 33.22
CA LEU A 107 -14.53 -9.13 32.75
C LEU A 107 -14.08 -7.81 32.13
N LYS A 108 -12.94 -7.29 32.61
CA LYS A 108 -12.25 -6.19 31.95
C LYS A 108 -11.69 -6.70 30.61
N LEU A 109 -12.15 -6.11 29.52
CA LEU A 109 -11.65 -6.44 28.18
C LEU A 109 -10.28 -5.76 27.99
N GLU A 110 -9.30 -6.52 27.51
CA GLU A 110 -7.94 -6.02 27.24
C GLU A 110 -7.72 -5.86 25.72
N HIS A 111 -8.42 -6.68 24.93
CA HIS A 111 -8.27 -6.72 23.48
C HIS A 111 -9.63 -6.64 22.78
N ALA A 112 -9.70 -5.95 21.66
CA ALA A 112 -10.87 -5.95 20.78
C ALA A 112 -11.04 -7.31 20.08
N PHE A 113 -9.94 -7.87 19.55
CA PHE A 113 -9.97 -9.11 18.80
C PHE A 113 -8.95 -10.13 19.30
N PHE A 114 -9.28 -11.42 19.25
CA PHE A 114 -8.32 -12.53 19.34
C PHE A 114 -8.08 -13.09 17.93
N LEU A 115 -6.84 -13.16 17.46
CA LEU A 115 -6.52 -13.63 16.10
C LEU A 115 -6.08 -15.11 16.09
N SER A 116 -7.03 -16.02 15.86
CA SER A 116 -6.77 -17.45 15.69
C SER A 116 -6.41 -17.77 14.23
N HIS A 117 -5.26 -18.40 14.00
CA HIS A 117 -4.74 -18.64 12.65
C HIS A 117 -3.77 -19.81 12.57
N PHE A 118 -3.61 -20.37 11.37
CA PHE A 118 -2.52 -21.30 11.10
C PHE A 118 -1.24 -20.54 10.75
N GLN A 119 -0.33 -20.44 11.73
CA GLN A 119 0.91 -19.66 11.66
C GLN A 119 1.65 -19.75 10.31
N ARG A 120 1.90 -20.95 9.79
CA ARG A 120 2.65 -21.12 8.53
C ARG A 120 1.97 -20.45 7.32
N GLU A 121 0.65 -20.41 7.31
CA GLU A 121 -0.15 -20.07 6.12
C GLU A 121 -0.87 -18.71 6.24
N ALA A 122 -0.92 -18.12 7.44
CA ALA A 122 -1.72 -16.93 7.73
C ALA A 122 -1.06 -15.90 8.68
N SER A 123 0.22 -16.06 9.05
CA SER A 123 0.92 -15.07 9.90
C SER A 123 0.95 -13.68 9.25
N ASP A 124 1.15 -13.63 7.93
CA ASP A 124 1.16 -12.40 7.14
C ASP A 124 -0.21 -11.71 7.14
N ILE A 125 -1.29 -12.47 7.01
CA ILE A 125 -2.68 -11.98 7.10
C ILE A 125 -2.94 -11.39 8.49
N CYS A 126 -2.55 -12.10 9.55
CA CYS A 126 -2.77 -11.65 10.92
C CYS A 126 -2.00 -10.38 11.25
N ALA A 127 -0.74 -10.27 10.81
CA ALA A 127 0.06 -9.06 10.97
C ALA A 127 -0.58 -7.85 10.28
N VAL A 128 -1.16 -8.04 9.08
CA VAL A 128 -1.88 -6.98 8.37
C VAL A 128 -3.15 -6.57 9.12
N ILE A 129 -3.94 -7.54 9.60
CA ILE A 129 -5.18 -7.27 10.33
C ILE A 129 -4.88 -6.54 11.64
N ASP A 130 -3.94 -7.03 12.44
CA ASP A 130 -3.52 -6.40 13.69
C ASP A 130 -3.08 -4.95 13.48
N LEU A 131 -2.21 -4.70 12.50
CA LEU A 131 -1.79 -3.36 12.11
C LEU A 131 -2.98 -2.45 11.76
N GLN A 132 -3.87 -2.93 10.91
CA GLN A 132 -5.00 -2.13 10.42
C GLN A 132 -6.04 -1.86 11.52
N MET A 133 -6.21 -2.77 12.48
CA MET A 133 -7.05 -2.56 13.66
C MET A 133 -6.40 -1.59 14.64
N LYS A 134 -5.09 -1.69 14.89
CA LYS A 134 -4.32 -0.74 15.72
C LYS A 134 -4.38 0.69 15.17
N ILE A 135 -4.24 0.87 13.84
CA ILE A 135 -4.43 2.17 13.17
C ILE A 135 -5.82 2.77 13.43
N ARG A 136 -6.82 1.91 13.62
CA ARG A 136 -8.21 2.29 13.91
C ARG A 136 -8.50 2.42 15.42
N GLY A 137 -7.48 2.30 16.27
CA GLY A 137 -7.59 2.42 17.72
C GLY A 137 -8.05 1.15 18.44
N TYR A 138 -7.98 -0.02 17.81
CA TYR A 138 -8.35 -1.30 18.40
C TYR A 138 -7.12 -2.18 18.65
N SER A 139 -7.02 -2.78 19.83
CA SER A 139 -5.97 -3.75 20.16
C SER A 139 -6.39 -5.18 19.77
N CYS A 140 -5.46 -5.97 19.23
CA CYS A 140 -5.68 -7.40 19.01
C CYS A 140 -4.76 -8.21 19.93
N TRP A 141 -5.21 -9.40 20.32
CA TRP A 141 -4.38 -10.43 20.92
C TRP A 141 -3.86 -11.33 19.80
N TYR A 142 -2.53 -11.42 19.69
CA TYR A 142 -1.84 -12.15 18.63
C TYR A 142 -0.63 -12.92 19.21
N ASP A 143 -0.49 -14.18 18.83
CA ASP A 143 0.39 -15.18 19.46
C ASP A 143 1.91 -14.87 19.33
N GLN A 144 2.30 -13.84 18.56
CA GLN A 144 3.70 -13.39 18.51
C GLN A 144 4.06 -12.34 19.59
N GLU A 145 3.09 -11.81 20.35
CA GLU A 145 3.31 -10.74 21.33
C GLU A 145 3.19 -11.20 22.81
N SER A 146 2.90 -12.48 23.10
CA SER A 146 2.62 -12.95 24.46
C SER A 146 3.80 -13.70 25.10
N MET A 147 4.31 -13.20 26.24
CA MET A 147 5.46 -13.76 26.98
C MET A 147 5.27 -15.22 27.46
N HIS A 148 4.06 -15.79 27.32
CA HIS A 148 3.68 -17.13 27.78
C HIS A 148 2.72 -17.84 26.81
N ILE A 149 3.23 -18.40 25.71
CA ILE A 149 2.51 -19.31 24.78
C ILE A 149 2.23 -20.65 25.48
N THR A 150 1.40 -20.60 26.52
CA THR A 150 0.90 -21.74 27.25
C THR A 150 -0.60 -21.85 26.97
N GLN A 151 -1.15 -23.05 27.09
CA GLN A 151 -2.59 -23.28 26.92
C GLN A 151 -3.46 -22.38 27.83
N LEU A 152 -2.92 -21.97 28.99
CA LEU A 152 -3.54 -21.01 29.90
C LEU A 152 -3.49 -19.58 29.37
N GLY A 153 -2.36 -19.15 28.78
CA GLY A 153 -2.21 -17.82 28.18
C GLY A 153 -3.13 -17.61 26.99
N MET A 154 -3.27 -18.61 26.10
CA MET A 154 -4.22 -18.54 24.99
C MET A 154 -5.67 -18.47 25.47
N LEU A 155 -6.03 -19.29 26.47
CA LEU A 155 -7.38 -19.29 27.02
C LEU A 155 -7.72 -17.94 27.68
N GLU A 156 -6.75 -17.34 28.37
CA GLU A 156 -6.89 -16.01 28.95
C GLU A 156 -7.02 -14.94 27.86
N GLY A 157 -6.23 -14.99 26.78
CA GLY A 157 -6.38 -14.11 25.63
C GLY A 157 -7.77 -14.19 25.00
N ILE A 158 -8.29 -15.40 24.77
CA ILE A 158 -9.67 -15.59 24.27
C ILE A 158 -10.69 -14.98 25.25
N ARG A 159 -10.44 -15.12 26.56
CA ARG A 159 -11.32 -14.62 27.62
C ARG A 159 -11.32 -13.09 27.70
N THR A 160 -10.17 -12.44 27.55
CA THR A 160 -10.01 -10.98 27.64
C THR A 160 -10.22 -10.26 26.32
N SER A 161 -10.35 -10.98 25.20
CA SER A 161 -10.79 -10.41 23.92
C SER A 161 -12.30 -10.26 23.80
N ALA A 162 -12.76 -9.17 23.18
CA ALA A 162 -14.18 -8.93 22.93
C ALA A 162 -14.74 -9.87 21.85
N VAL A 163 -14.00 -10.01 20.74
CA VAL A 163 -14.39 -10.83 19.58
C VAL A 163 -13.30 -11.87 19.28
N PHE A 164 -13.71 -13.09 18.93
CA PHE A 164 -12.82 -14.13 18.46
C PHE A 164 -12.79 -14.14 16.92
N MET A 165 -11.64 -13.87 16.31
CA MET A 165 -11.48 -13.85 14.86
C MET A 165 -10.70 -15.07 14.38
N LEU A 166 -11.29 -15.86 13.48
CA LEU A 166 -10.67 -17.04 12.89
C LEU A 166 -10.30 -16.80 11.42
N ILE A 167 -9.02 -16.99 11.10
CA ILE A 167 -8.50 -16.89 9.73
C ILE A 167 -8.47 -18.27 9.07
N LEU A 168 -9.32 -18.43 8.07
CA LEU A 168 -9.54 -19.66 7.30
C LEU A 168 -8.58 -19.72 6.12
N THR A 169 -7.50 -20.47 6.29
CA THR A 169 -6.55 -20.85 5.25
C THR A 169 -6.45 -22.36 5.11
N LYS A 170 -5.76 -22.81 4.06
CA LYS A 170 -5.49 -24.22 3.82
C LYS A 170 -4.90 -24.91 5.06
N GLY A 171 -5.58 -25.95 5.55
CA GLY A 171 -5.09 -26.79 6.65
C GLY A 171 -5.27 -26.18 8.05
N VAL A 172 -6.07 -25.12 8.22
CA VAL A 172 -6.29 -24.51 9.54
C VAL A 172 -6.80 -25.49 10.60
N PHE A 173 -7.70 -26.40 10.23
CA PHE A 173 -8.26 -27.41 11.14
C PHE A 173 -7.39 -28.66 11.33
N GLU A 174 -6.29 -28.79 10.58
CA GLU A 174 -5.28 -29.84 10.84
C GLU A 174 -4.43 -29.51 12.07
N ARG A 175 -4.57 -28.28 12.61
CA ARG A 175 -3.83 -27.80 13.78
C ARG A 175 -4.66 -27.93 15.04
N ALA A 176 -4.18 -28.78 15.95
CA ALA A 176 -4.80 -29.02 17.24
C ALA A 176 -5.00 -27.74 18.07
N TRP A 177 -4.12 -26.74 17.92
CA TRP A 177 -4.22 -25.45 18.60
C TRP A 177 -5.38 -24.60 18.08
N CYS A 178 -5.52 -24.40 16.77
CA CYS A 178 -6.65 -23.66 16.19
C CYS A 178 -7.99 -24.32 16.56
N VAL A 179 -8.05 -25.66 16.53
CA VAL A 179 -9.25 -26.41 16.95
C VAL A 179 -9.54 -26.21 18.45
N PHE A 180 -8.50 -26.18 19.29
CA PHE A 180 -8.64 -25.91 20.73
C PHE A 180 -9.17 -24.50 20.99
N GLU A 181 -8.62 -23.49 20.33
CA GLU A 181 -9.02 -22.08 20.47
C GLU A 181 -10.48 -21.87 20.06
N VAL A 182 -10.89 -22.43 18.92
CA VAL A 182 -12.29 -22.35 18.46
C VAL A 182 -13.24 -23.00 19.49
N ARG A 183 -12.89 -24.18 20.00
CA ARG A 183 -13.68 -24.85 21.05
C ARG A 183 -13.72 -24.08 22.37
N ALA A 184 -12.69 -23.28 22.66
CA ALA A 184 -12.66 -22.43 23.84
C ALA A 184 -13.58 -21.22 23.65
N ALA A 185 -13.49 -20.55 22.49
CA ALA A 185 -14.36 -19.43 22.12
C ALA A 185 -15.84 -19.82 22.13
N MET A 186 -16.19 -20.98 21.54
CA MET A 186 -17.56 -21.52 21.57
C MET A 186 -18.06 -21.77 22.99
N ARG A 187 -17.21 -22.32 23.87
CA ARG A 187 -17.58 -22.59 25.27
C ARG A 187 -17.74 -21.33 26.11
N LEU A 188 -16.98 -20.29 25.79
CA LEU A 188 -17.07 -18.97 26.43
C LEU A 188 -18.17 -18.09 25.82
N GLY A 189 -18.89 -18.57 24.79
CA GLY A 189 -19.94 -17.81 24.12
C GLY A 189 -19.43 -16.54 23.43
N LYS A 190 -18.17 -16.53 22.98
CA LYS A 190 -17.56 -15.36 22.33
C LYS A 190 -18.15 -15.17 20.92
N PRO A 191 -18.41 -13.92 20.49
CA PRO A 191 -18.71 -13.64 19.09
C PRO A 191 -17.58 -14.14 18.19
N ILE A 192 -17.91 -14.86 17.10
CA ILE A 192 -16.93 -15.45 16.18
C ILE A 192 -16.98 -14.75 14.83
N GLN A 193 -15.92 -14.04 14.46
CA GLN A 193 -15.74 -13.47 13.13
C GLN A 193 -14.89 -14.40 12.26
N LEU A 194 -15.45 -14.85 11.13
CA LEU A 194 -14.75 -15.70 10.17
C LEU A 194 -14.20 -14.86 9.01
N LEU A 195 -12.93 -15.06 8.66
CA LEU A 195 -12.29 -14.49 7.46
C LEU A 195 -11.64 -15.60 6.63
N HIS A 196 -11.72 -15.59 5.30
CA HIS A 196 -11.08 -16.59 4.44
C HIS A 196 -10.16 -15.99 3.38
N GLU A 197 -9.02 -16.63 3.10
CA GLU A 197 -8.16 -16.25 1.98
C GLU A 197 -8.91 -16.44 0.66
N ALA A 198 -9.15 -15.34 -0.07
CA ALA A 198 -9.95 -15.34 -1.30
C ALA A 198 -9.08 -15.30 -2.57
N ASP A 199 -7.77 -15.10 -2.46
CA ASP A 199 -6.87 -15.07 -3.61
C ASP A 199 -6.44 -16.49 -4.03
N ALA A 200 -7.08 -17.02 -5.07
CA ALA A 200 -6.78 -18.35 -5.63
C ALA A 200 -5.35 -18.52 -6.15
N ALA A 201 -4.61 -17.44 -6.40
CA ALA A 201 -3.20 -17.50 -6.79
C ALA A 201 -2.27 -17.69 -5.58
N HIS A 202 -2.76 -17.51 -4.35
CA HIS A 202 -1.95 -17.58 -3.14
C HIS A 202 -1.77 -19.03 -2.64
N ALA A 203 -0.60 -19.32 -2.08
CA ALA A 203 -0.25 -20.68 -1.63
C ALA A 203 -1.13 -21.19 -0.47
N SER A 204 -1.63 -20.28 0.37
CA SER A 204 -2.49 -20.59 1.52
C SER A 204 -3.98 -20.67 1.18
N TYR A 205 -4.35 -20.44 -0.08
CA TYR A 205 -5.73 -20.56 -0.56
C TYR A 205 -6.20 -22.02 -0.54
N ALA A 206 -7.45 -22.21 -0.11
CA ALA A 206 -8.23 -23.40 -0.37
C ALA A 206 -9.70 -22.99 -0.57
N PRO A 207 -10.46 -23.71 -1.42
CA PRO A 207 -11.90 -23.48 -1.54
C PRO A 207 -12.58 -23.56 -0.16
N LEU A 208 -13.44 -22.59 0.15
CA LEU A 208 -14.07 -22.48 1.47
C LEU A 208 -14.81 -23.77 1.87
N ASN A 209 -15.47 -24.43 0.91
CA ASN A 209 -16.16 -25.71 1.14
C ASN A 209 -15.21 -26.82 1.61
N ASP A 210 -13.98 -26.84 1.11
CA ASP A 210 -12.97 -27.83 1.52
C ASP A 210 -12.50 -27.54 2.95
N ILE A 211 -12.36 -26.27 3.30
CA ILE A 211 -12.02 -25.84 4.67
C ILE A 211 -13.15 -26.23 5.64
N ILE A 212 -14.41 -25.96 5.29
CA ILE A 212 -15.58 -26.36 6.09
C ILE A 212 -15.62 -27.88 6.27
N ALA A 213 -15.42 -28.64 5.19
CA ALA A 213 -15.42 -30.11 5.24
C ALA A 213 -14.27 -30.68 6.10
N SER A 214 -13.15 -29.96 6.19
CA SER A 214 -12.01 -30.34 7.05
C SER A 214 -12.22 -30.03 8.54
N ALA A 215 -13.22 -29.24 8.88
CA ALA A 215 -13.51 -28.89 10.27
C ALA A 215 -14.07 -30.09 11.05
N PRO A 216 -13.64 -30.31 12.31
CA PRO A 216 -14.25 -31.30 13.19
C PRO A 216 -15.76 -31.09 13.32
N ALA A 217 -16.54 -32.18 13.45
CA ALA A 217 -18.00 -32.12 13.46
C ALA A 217 -18.57 -31.18 14.54
N ASP A 218 -17.90 -31.06 15.68
CA ASP A 218 -18.29 -30.16 16.76
C ASP A 218 -17.96 -28.68 16.50
N VAL A 219 -17.04 -28.40 15.57
CA VAL A 219 -16.65 -27.05 15.16
C VAL A 219 -17.44 -26.59 13.93
N GLN A 220 -17.98 -27.49 13.11
CA GLN A 220 -18.73 -27.14 11.90
C GLN A 220 -19.91 -26.18 12.16
N ALA A 221 -20.51 -26.24 13.35
CA ALA A 221 -21.60 -25.36 13.75
C ALA A 221 -21.27 -23.86 13.65
N ILE A 222 -19.99 -23.46 13.75
CA ILE A 222 -19.62 -22.03 13.62
C ILE A 222 -19.93 -21.47 12.23
N PHE A 223 -19.99 -22.32 11.19
CA PHE A 223 -20.26 -21.88 9.82
C PHE A 223 -21.75 -21.70 9.53
N ASP A 224 -22.62 -22.30 10.34
CA ASP A 224 -24.07 -22.12 10.23
C ASP A 224 -24.50 -20.76 10.80
N ASP A 225 -23.83 -20.34 11.89
CA ASP A 225 -24.20 -19.15 12.66
C ASP A 225 -23.41 -17.89 12.28
N ASN A 226 -22.28 -18.02 11.55
CA ASN A 226 -21.38 -16.89 11.27
C ASN A 226 -21.03 -16.78 9.78
N GLU A 227 -21.16 -15.57 9.21
CA GLU A 227 -20.74 -15.28 7.84
C GLU A 227 -19.20 -15.22 7.75
N SER A 228 -18.63 -15.93 6.76
CA SER A 228 -17.21 -15.81 6.43
C SER A 228 -16.96 -14.73 5.39
N LEU A 229 -16.17 -13.72 5.75
CA LEU A 229 -15.86 -12.61 4.86
C LEU A 229 -14.57 -12.89 4.05
N PRO A 230 -14.53 -12.54 2.76
CA PRO A 230 -13.37 -12.79 1.91
C PRO A 230 -12.23 -11.79 2.21
N PHE A 231 -11.11 -12.29 2.71
CA PHE A 231 -9.86 -11.55 2.79
C PHE A 231 -9.21 -11.48 1.42
N ARG A 232 -9.07 -10.26 0.90
CA ARG A 232 -8.38 -9.97 -0.36
C ARG A 232 -7.14 -9.14 -0.07
N ARG A 233 -6.08 -9.37 -0.83
CA ARG A 233 -4.75 -8.81 -0.54
C ARG A 233 -4.54 -7.37 -1.01
N LYS A 234 -5.48 -6.79 -1.77
CA LYS A 234 -5.42 -5.39 -2.20
C LYS A 234 -5.86 -4.48 -1.05
N VAL A 235 -5.09 -3.43 -0.78
CA VAL A 235 -5.24 -2.57 0.41
C VAL A 235 -6.66 -1.99 0.55
N TYR A 236 -7.28 -1.51 -0.53
CA TYR A 236 -8.64 -0.96 -0.46
C TYR A 236 -9.70 -2.01 -0.12
N GLU A 237 -9.52 -3.26 -0.59
CA GLU A 237 -10.41 -4.38 -0.25
C GLU A 237 -10.20 -4.81 1.20
N GLN A 238 -8.95 -4.79 1.69
CA GLN A 238 -8.63 -5.01 3.11
C GLN A 238 -9.28 -3.96 4.00
N GLN A 239 -9.19 -2.68 3.63
CA GLN A 239 -9.81 -1.61 4.41
C GLN A 239 -11.32 -1.77 4.47
N ALA A 240 -11.98 -1.96 3.32
CA ALA A 240 -13.43 -2.16 3.27
C ALA A 240 -13.89 -3.40 4.06
N LEU A 241 -13.11 -4.50 4.00
CA LEU A 241 -13.35 -5.70 4.78
C LEU A 241 -13.29 -5.41 6.28
N LEU A 242 -12.24 -4.75 6.75
CA LEU A 242 -12.04 -4.49 8.17
C LEU A 242 -13.07 -3.49 8.70
N ASP A 243 -13.46 -2.51 7.90
CA ASP A 243 -14.56 -1.61 8.25
C ASP A 243 -15.88 -2.39 8.39
N ARG A 244 -16.14 -3.37 7.51
CA ARG A 244 -17.30 -4.28 7.65
C ARG A 244 -17.21 -5.15 8.90
N VAL A 245 -16.02 -5.65 9.25
CA VAL A 245 -15.79 -6.40 10.49
C VAL A 245 -16.12 -5.54 11.71
N LEU A 246 -15.67 -4.29 11.75
CA LEU A 246 -15.96 -3.38 12.86
C LEU A 246 -17.45 -3.07 12.98
N VAL A 247 -18.13 -2.78 11.86
CA VAL A 247 -19.58 -2.54 11.85
C VAL A 247 -20.35 -3.78 12.31
N GLY A 248 -19.97 -4.97 11.83
CA GLY A 248 -20.62 -6.22 12.20
C GLY A 248 -20.43 -6.61 13.67
N ASN A 249 -19.44 -6.04 14.35
CA ASN A 249 -19.13 -6.34 15.74
C ASN A 249 -19.28 -5.13 16.68
N ALA A 250 -19.89 -4.04 16.23
CA ALA A 250 -19.96 -2.77 16.96
C ALA A 250 -20.60 -2.91 18.35
N ASP A 251 -21.63 -3.77 18.48
CA ASP A 251 -22.32 -4.04 19.75
C ASP A 251 -21.41 -4.69 20.81
N HIS A 252 -20.34 -5.34 20.38
CA HIS A 252 -19.37 -6.02 21.25
C HIS A 252 -18.13 -5.16 21.55
N LEU A 253 -17.96 -4.04 20.84
CA LEU A 253 -16.78 -3.17 20.87
C LEU A 253 -17.06 -1.83 21.57
N SER A 254 -18.05 -1.78 22.47
CA SER A 254 -18.63 -0.54 23.01
C SER A 254 -17.60 0.46 23.60
N PRO A 255 -17.84 1.79 23.52
CA PRO A 255 -16.82 2.83 23.73
C PRO A 255 -16.59 3.24 25.20
N GLU A 256 -17.13 2.53 26.19
CA GLU A 256 -17.13 3.02 27.58
C GLU A 256 -15.75 2.99 28.27
N ASP A 257 -14.76 2.30 27.70
CA ASP A 257 -13.39 2.32 28.19
C ASP A 257 -12.49 3.20 27.30
N GLU A 258 -12.43 4.51 27.61
CA GLU A 258 -11.44 5.47 27.07
C GLU A 258 -9.98 4.97 27.22
N SER A 259 -9.73 3.93 28.01
CA SER A 259 -8.42 3.29 28.16
C SER A 259 -7.98 2.41 26.98
N MET A 260 -8.87 2.07 26.04
CA MET A 260 -8.53 1.18 24.92
C MET A 260 -7.91 1.91 23.71
N GLN A 261 -7.96 3.25 23.68
CA GLN A 261 -7.24 4.06 22.70
C GLN A 261 -5.80 4.25 23.16
N GLU A 262 -4.94 3.27 22.90
CA GLU A 262 -3.51 3.44 23.11
C GLU A 262 -3.01 4.52 22.16
N ASP A 263 -2.51 5.63 22.71
CA ASP A 263 -2.01 6.77 21.96
C ASP A 263 -0.67 6.38 21.31
N VAL A 264 -0.74 5.74 20.13
CA VAL A 264 0.40 5.22 19.35
C VAL A 264 1.44 6.31 19.05
N LEU A 265 1.07 7.59 19.13
CA LEU A 265 1.96 8.73 18.92
C LEU A 265 2.73 9.16 20.19
N ALA A 266 2.37 8.66 21.38
CA ALA A 266 2.93 9.09 22.65
C ALA A 266 4.25 8.41 23.02
N ASP A 267 4.51 7.17 22.57
CA ASP A 267 5.79 6.50 22.81
C ASP A 267 6.86 6.90 21.78
N ARG A 268 7.14 8.19 21.78
CA ARG A 268 8.13 8.86 20.93
C ARG A 268 9.53 8.29 21.13
N ALA A 269 9.81 7.64 22.27
CA ALA A 269 11.11 7.05 22.60
C ALA A 269 11.28 5.64 22.01
N LYS A 270 10.27 4.77 22.07
CA LYS A 270 10.31 3.46 21.37
C LYS A 270 10.22 3.62 19.85
N ALA A 271 9.37 4.51 19.35
CA ALA A 271 9.33 4.86 17.93
C ALA A 271 10.74 5.30 17.46
N MET A 272 11.39 6.22 18.17
CA MET A 272 12.75 6.67 17.82
C MET A 272 13.82 5.56 17.92
N THR A 273 13.61 4.51 18.71
CA THR A 273 14.60 3.43 18.88
C THR A 273 14.50 2.39 17.76
N VAL A 274 13.29 2.05 17.31
CA VAL A 274 13.08 1.19 16.11
C VAL A 274 13.44 1.94 14.83
N TYR A 275 13.20 3.25 14.76
CA TYR A 275 13.65 4.11 13.66
C TYR A 275 15.21 4.19 13.59
N ARG A 276 15.91 3.95 14.70
CA ARG A 276 17.39 3.86 14.76
C ARG A 276 17.94 2.49 14.37
N ALA A 277 17.16 1.41 14.44
CA ALA A 277 17.59 0.07 14.05
C ALA A 277 17.66 -0.12 12.52
N GLY A 278 17.04 0.77 11.73
CA GLY A 278 16.78 0.53 10.31
C GLY A 278 16.59 1.78 9.44
N SER A 279 17.60 2.64 9.21
CA SER A 279 17.59 3.71 8.19
C SER A 279 17.14 3.15 6.84
N THR A 280 15.85 3.20 6.57
CA THR A 280 15.26 2.51 5.42
C THR A 280 15.21 3.48 4.25
N ALA A 281 15.59 3.03 3.06
CA ALA A 281 15.55 3.83 1.84
C ALA A 281 14.79 3.11 0.73
N THR A 282 14.17 3.87 -0.16
CA THR A 282 13.43 3.37 -1.32
C THR A 282 13.65 4.31 -2.49
N LEU A 283 13.87 3.74 -3.68
CA LEU A 283 13.84 4.48 -4.92
C LEU A 283 12.43 4.40 -5.50
N TYR A 284 11.72 5.53 -5.49
CA TYR A 284 10.41 5.66 -6.11
C TYR A 284 10.54 6.15 -7.55
N ILE A 285 9.82 5.51 -8.46
CA ILE A 285 9.68 5.90 -9.84
C ILE A 285 8.20 6.24 -10.08
N ASP A 286 7.93 7.52 -10.26
CA ASP A 286 6.61 8.06 -10.52
C ASP A 286 6.37 8.14 -12.02
N LEU A 287 5.54 7.24 -12.54
CA LEU A 287 5.09 7.25 -13.93
C LEU A 287 3.79 8.05 -14.02
N GLY A 288 3.91 9.36 -13.83
CA GLY A 288 2.82 10.31 -13.98
C GLY A 288 2.41 10.51 -15.44
N THR A 289 1.24 11.12 -15.67
CA THR A 289 0.81 11.49 -17.03
C THR A 289 1.76 12.53 -17.64
N GLY A 290 2.54 12.10 -18.62
CA GLY A 290 3.45 12.95 -19.40
C GLY A 290 4.79 13.27 -18.74
N GLN A 291 5.16 12.59 -17.66
CA GLN A 291 6.51 12.69 -17.08
C GLN A 291 6.85 11.42 -16.29
N MET A 292 8.14 11.11 -16.23
CA MET A 292 8.69 10.08 -15.34
C MET A 292 9.62 10.76 -14.34
N ALA A 293 9.47 10.51 -13.05
CA ALA A 293 10.33 11.09 -12.02
C ALA A 293 10.92 10.03 -11.09
N PHE A 294 12.20 10.18 -10.76
CA PHE A 294 12.93 9.32 -9.82
C PHE A 294 13.13 10.10 -8.52
N LYS A 295 12.72 9.49 -7.41
CA LYS A 295 12.70 10.10 -6.09
C LYS A 295 13.37 9.15 -5.11
N LEU A 296 14.35 9.65 -4.37
CA LEU A 296 14.89 8.93 -3.22
C LEU A 296 14.12 9.35 -1.99
N LEU A 297 13.54 8.37 -1.30
CA LEU A 297 12.98 8.53 0.03
C LEU A 297 13.78 7.69 1.00
N ALA A 298 14.27 8.30 2.07
CA ALA A 298 15.05 7.61 3.08
C ALA A 298 14.72 8.14 4.48
N LEU A 299 14.87 7.28 5.46
CA LEU A 299 14.84 7.68 6.86
C LEU A 299 16.28 7.89 7.35
N GLY A 300 16.60 9.11 7.76
CA GLY A 300 17.89 9.45 8.34
C GLY A 300 18.06 8.88 9.75
N ALA A 301 19.32 8.71 10.18
CA ALA A 301 19.65 8.21 11.52
C ALA A 301 19.13 9.09 12.68
N ASP A 302 18.85 10.36 12.40
CA ASP A 302 18.22 11.32 13.31
C ASP A 302 16.69 11.20 13.34
N GLY A 303 16.10 10.22 12.64
CA GLY A 303 14.66 10.03 12.49
C GLY A 303 14.03 10.97 11.46
N SER A 304 14.82 11.80 10.78
CA SER A 304 14.28 12.71 9.78
C SER A 304 13.94 12.01 8.48
N LEU A 305 12.90 12.50 7.80
CA LEU A 305 12.58 12.05 6.45
C LEU A 305 13.44 12.81 5.42
N VAL A 306 14.17 12.06 4.61
CA VAL A 306 14.92 12.56 3.47
C VAL A 306 14.09 12.34 2.21
N TYR A 307 13.89 13.41 1.45
CA TYR A 307 13.27 13.41 0.14
C TYR A 307 14.22 14.12 -0.85
N GLU A 308 14.60 13.44 -1.93
CA GLU A 308 15.44 14.01 -3.00
C GLU A 308 14.87 13.65 -4.38
N ASP A 309 14.64 14.67 -5.22
CA ASP A 309 14.32 14.47 -6.64
C ASP A 309 15.63 14.20 -7.39
N LEU A 310 15.81 12.98 -7.90
CA LEU A 310 17.05 12.58 -8.59
C LEU A 310 16.99 12.82 -10.09
N LEU A 311 15.81 12.66 -10.69
CA LEU A 311 15.59 12.85 -12.12
C LEU A 311 14.13 13.19 -12.38
N THR A 312 13.88 14.15 -13.27
CA THR A 312 12.57 14.34 -13.88
C THR A 312 12.75 14.34 -15.38
N CYS A 313 12.24 13.30 -16.03
CA CYS A 313 12.18 13.21 -17.47
C CYS A 313 10.83 13.71 -17.95
N PRO A 314 10.76 14.72 -18.84
CA PRO A 314 9.53 15.12 -19.55
C PRO A 314 9.20 14.10 -20.64
N PHE A 315 9.29 12.82 -20.29
CA PHE A 315 9.21 11.66 -21.16
C PHE A 315 8.05 10.82 -20.67
N ASN A 316 7.12 10.53 -21.58
CA ASN A 316 6.12 9.51 -21.34
C ASN A 316 6.72 8.16 -21.72
N LEU A 317 6.72 7.21 -20.79
CA LEU A 317 7.38 5.92 -20.95
C LEU A 317 6.89 5.16 -22.21
N VAL A 318 5.62 5.36 -22.57
CA VAL A 318 4.95 4.71 -23.70
C VAL A 318 5.26 5.32 -25.07
N ASP A 319 5.81 6.53 -25.12
CA ASP A 319 6.19 7.19 -26.39
C ASP A 319 7.55 6.69 -26.91
N ARG A 320 8.19 5.76 -26.19
CA ARG A 320 9.48 5.15 -26.54
C ARG A 320 9.58 4.68 -28.00
N PRO A 321 8.58 3.99 -28.60
CA PRO A 321 8.71 3.51 -29.97
C PRO A 321 8.80 4.62 -31.02
N ALA A 322 8.37 5.84 -30.70
CA ALA A 322 8.36 6.98 -31.61
C ALA A 322 9.64 7.83 -31.57
N ARG A 323 10.62 7.44 -30.75
CA ARG A 323 11.82 8.25 -30.44
C ARG A 323 13.05 7.81 -31.22
N GLN A 324 13.92 8.78 -31.52
CA GLN A 324 15.21 8.50 -32.17
C GLN A 324 16.15 7.76 -31.20
N SER A 325 17.06 6.94 -31.74
CA SER A 325 17.97 6.11 -30.93
C SER A 325 18.88 6.94 -30.00
N SER A 326 19.36 8.10 -30.45
CA SER A 326 20.19 9.00 -29.65
C SER A 326 19.47 9.59 -28.45
N GLU A 327 18.19 9.95 -28.58
CA GLU A 327 17.37 10.45 -27.46
C GLU A 327 17.17 9.37 -26.39
N LEU A 328 17.01 8.11 -26.82
CA LEU A 328 16.84 6.98 -25.90
C LEU A 328 18.13 6.63 -25.15
N GLU A 329 19.29 6.76 -25.80
CA GLU A 329 20.60 6.58 -25.16
C GLU A 329 20.85 7.62 -24.06
N GLU A 330 20.52 8.90 -24.33
CA GLU A 330 20.62 9.97 -23.33
C GLU A 330 19.69 9.72 -22.14
N VAL A 331 18.44 9.34 -22.39
CA VAL A 331 17.49 8.99 -21.33
C VAL A 331 17.98 7.79 -20.51
N GLU A 332 18.53 6.76 -21.17
CA GLU A 332 19.09 5.59 -20.48
C GLU A 332 20.28 5.99 -19.58
N ALA A 333 21.18 6.84 -20.08
CA ALA A 333 22.31 7.35 -19.31
C ALA A 333 21.84 8.14 -18.08
N ASN A 334 20.84 9.00 -18.25
CA ASN A 334 20.26 9.78 -17.15
C ASN A 334 19.60 8.89 -16.09
N ILE A 335 18.85 7.86 -16.50
CA ILE A 335 18.25 6.89 -15.56
C ILE A 335 19.34 6.15 -14.77
N ARG A 336 20.40 5.69 -15.45
CA ARG A 336 21.53 5.01 -14.80
C ARG A 336 22.22 5.94 -13.82
N GLN A 337 22.49 7.19 -14.21
CA GLN A 337 23.10 8.18 -13.34
C GLN A 337 22.24 8.44 -12.10
N ALA A 338 20.92 8.63 -12.27
CA ALA A 338 20.01 8.84 -11.15
C ALA A 338 19.98 7.63 -10.20
N THR A 339 19.98 6.42 -10.75
CA THR A 339 20.01 5.17 -9.96
C THR A 339 21.34 5.02 -9.22
N THR A 340 22.47 5.36 -9.86
CA THR A 340 23.80 5.37 -9.22
C THR A 340 23.84 6.38 -8.08
N THR A 341 23.37 7.62 -8.32
CA THR A 341 23.28 8.64 -7.28
C THR A 341 22.42 8.17 -6.11
N ALA A 342 21.27 7.54 -6.36
CA ALA A 342 20.43 6.97 -5.31
C ALA A 342 21.21 5.96 -4.45
N LYS A 343 21.94 5.06 -5.11
CA LYS A 343 22.77 4.05 -4.45
C LYS A 343 23.87 4.71 -3.60
N GLU A 344 24.60 5.66 -4.15
CA GLU A 344 25.67 6.39 -3.44
C GLU A 344 25.13 7.17 -2.23
N ARG A 345 23.93 7.75 -2.34
CA ARG A 345 23.26 8.44 -1.21
C ARG A 345 22.90 7.47 -0.10
N ILE A 346 22.37 6.31 -0.43
CA ILE A 346 22.04 5.26 0.54
C ILE A 346 23.33 4.75 1.21
N ASP A 347 24.35 4.45 0.41
CA ASP A 347 25.67 4.01 0.90
C ASP A 347 26.28 5.03 1.87
N ALA A 348 26.15 6.33 1.59
CA ALA A 348 26.62 7.40 2.47
C ALA A 348 25.87 7.51 3.81
N THR A 349 24.68 6.90 3.93
CA THR A 349 23.86 6.89 5.15
C THR A 349 24.03 5.61 5.99
N LEU A 350 24.80 4.63 5.50
CA LEU A 350 25.09 3.39 6.22
C LEU A 350 25.91 3.69 7.49
N ALA A 351 25.50 3.14 8.63
CA ALA A 351 26.33 3.14 9.82
C ALA A 351 27.36 2.00 9.74
N ASN A 352 28.38 2.03 10.60
CA ASN A 352 29.40 0.98 10.63
C ASN A 352 28.75 -0.40 10.88
N GLY A 353 28.74 -1.27 9.87
CA GLY A 353 28.25 -2.65 9.95
C GLY A 353 26.99 -2.94 9.14
N ASP A 354 26.29 -1.93 8.63
CA ASP A 354 25.12 -2.15 7.75
C ASP A 354 25.55 -2.46 6.31
N SER A 355 24.85 -3.39 5.67
CA SER A 355 24.91 -3.54 4.21
C SER A 355 23.88 -2.64 3.51
N PHE A 356 24.09 -2.39 2.22
CA PHE A 356 23.10 -1.70 1.39
C PHE A 356 21.75 -2.43 1.41
N GLU A 357 21.79 -3.77 1.41
CA GLU A 357 20.63 -4.65 1.43
C GLU A 357 19.80 -4.55 2.70
N ASP A 358 20.42 -4.25 3.86
CA ASP A 358 19.69 -4.07 5.12
C ASP A 358 18.83 -2.79 5.11
N ARG A 359 19.26 -1.83 4.30
CA ARG A 359 18.78 -0.44 4.30
C ARG A 359 17.90 -0.13 3.10
N PHE A 360 18.13 -0.78 1.95
CA PHE A 360 17.36 -0.55 0.73
C PHE A 360 16.17 -1.49 0.58
N ALA A 361 14.95 -0.94 0.70
CA ALA A 361 13.70 -1.68 0.56
C ALA A 361 13.37 -2.10 -0.89
N GLY A 362 14.07 -1.55 -1.87
CA GLY A 362 13.88 -1.82 -3.29
C GLY A 362 13.42 -0.61 -4.08
N VAL A 363 13.01 -0.89 -5.32
CA VAL A 363 12.43 0.08 -6.25
C VAL A 363 10.91 -0.08 -6.24
N ARG A 364 10.19 1.04 -6.08
CA ARG A 364 8.74 1.10 -6.23
C ARG A 364 8.39 1.97 -7.43
N CYS A 365 7.62 1.41 -8.35
CA CYS A 365 7.25 2.05 -9.60
C CYS A 365 5.73 2.17 -9.67
N GLY A 366 5.20 3.39 -9.58
CA GLY A 366 3.77 3.65 -9.58
C GLY A 366 3.31 4.24 -10.92
N ALA A 367 2.31 3.64 -11.54
CA ALA A 367 1.63 4.18 -12.72
C ALA A 367 0.24 4.71 -12.38
N THR A 368 -0.14 5.82 -13.02
CA THR A 368 -1.38 6.54 -12.72
C THR A 368 -2.39 6.45 -13.88
N GLN A 369 -3.09 7.53 -14.18
CA GLN A 369 -4.25 7.54 -15.08
C GLN A 369 -3.94 7.07 -16.50
N TRP A 370 -2.76 7.39 -17.04
CA TRP A 370 -2.42 7.02 -18.42
C TRP A 370 -2.37 5.50 -18.63
N TYR A 371 -1.93 4.74 -17.62
CA TYR A 371 -1.85 3.29 -17.71
C TYR A 371 -3.25 2.67 -17.64
N ARG A 372 -4.14 3.26 -16.83
CA ARG A 372 -5.55 2.82 -16.75
C ARG A 372 -6.36 3.12 -18.00
N ASP A 373 -6.00 4.17 -18.72
CA ASP A 373 -6.68 4.56 -19.96
C ASP A 373 -6.30 3.66 -21.16
N PHE A 374 -5.30 2.79 -21.02
CA PHE A 374 -4.90 1.87 -22.08
C PHE A 374 -5.86 0.67 -22.17
N SER A 375 -6.17 0.28 -23.41
CA SER A 375 -6.76 -1.03 -23.67
C SER A 375 -5.78 -2.15 -23.33
N GLU A 376 -6.27 -3.37 -23.09
CA GLU A 376 -5.41 -4.55 -22.85
C GLU A 376 -4.36 -4.74 -23.94
N HIS A 377 -4.75 -4.49 -25.20
CA HIS A 377 -3.83 -4.54 -26.34
C HIS A 377 -2.71 -3.49 -26.23
N GLU A 378 -3.02 -2.28 -25.79
CA GLU A 378 -2.02 -1.21 -25.61
C GLU A 378 -1.13 -1.45 -24.39
N VAL A 379 -1.65 -2.06 -23.34
CA VAL A 379 -0.83 -2.51 -22.21
C VAL A 379 0.23 -3.50 -22.71
N ALA A 380 -0.19 -4.55 -23.42
CA ALA A 380 0.71 -5.59 -23.92
C ALA A 380 1.72 -5.07 -24.96
N THR A 381 1.28 -4.17 -25.86
CA THR A 381 2.13 -3.73 -26.99
C THR A 381 2.94 -2.47 -26.72
N LYS A 382 2.54 -1.62 -25.77
CA LYS A 382 3.20 -0.34 -25.47
C LYS A 382 3.75 -0.28 -24.04
N ALA A 383 2.91 -0.54 -23.04
CA ALA A 383 3.28 -0.30 -21.64
C ALA A 383 4.25 -1.36 -21.10
N GLU A 384 3.94 -2.65 -21.27
CA GLU A 384 4.78 -3.75 -20.78
C GLU A 384 6.21 -3.74 -21.35
N PRO A 385 6.44 -3.56 -22.67
CA PRO A 385 7.79 -3.47 -23.22
C PRO A 385 8.58 -2.27 -22.66
N ALA A 386 7.90 -1.15 -22.42
CA ALA A 386 8.53 0.05 -21.89
C ALA A 386 8.86 -0.10 -20.39
N LEU A 387 7.97 -0.72 -19.61
CA LEU A 387 8.21 -1.08 -18.20
C LEU A 387 9.34 -2.11 -18.06
N ALA A 388 9.39 -3.12 -18.92
CA ALA A 388 10.46 -4.11 -18.93
C ALA A 388 11.83 -3.47 -19.21
N TRP A 389 11.89 -2.53 -20.15
CA TRP A 389 13.10 -1.76 -20.41
C TRP A 389 13.50 -0.90 -19.22
N LEU A 390 12.57 -0.14 -18.64
CA LEU A 390 12.83 0.69 -17.48
C LEU A 390 13.37 -0.15 -16.31
N ARG A 391 12.71 -1.27 -16.01
CA ARG A 391 13.15 -2.24 -14.99
C ARG A 391 14.56 -2.71 -15.30
N ASN A 392 14.84 -3.17 -16.52
CA ASN A 392 16.16 -3.67 -16.88
C ASN A 392 17.25 -2.60 -16.77
N THR A 393 16.94 -1.34 -17.14
CA THR A 393 17.89 -0.22 -17.03
C THR A 393 18.23 0.08 -15.57
N VAL A 394 17.22 0.15 -14.69
CA VAL A 394 17.39 0.45 -13.26
C VAL A 394 18.06 -0.72 -12.53
N MET A 395 17.55 -1.94 -12.73
CA MET A 395 18.02 -3.12 -12.00
C MET A 395 19.43 -3.57 -12.39
N ARG A 396 19.99 -3.08 -13.52
CA ARG A 396 21.41 -3.29 -13.89
C ARG A 396 22.39 -2.53 -12.99
N VAL A 397 21.94 -1.47 -12.33
CA VAL A 397 22.77 -0.64 -11.44
C VAL A 397 22.69 -1.12 -9.98
N LEU A 398 21.56 -1.70 -9.61
CA LEU A 398 21.27 -2.16 -8.25
C LEU A 398 21.78 -3.59 -8.02
N PRO A 399 22.03 -4.00 -6.75
CA PRO A 399 22.43 -5.36 -6.44
C PRO A 399 21.35 -6.37 -6.83
N ALA A 400 21.73 -7.62 -7.08
CA ALA A 400 20.82 -8.68 -7.53
C ALA A 400 19.69 -9.00 -6.53
N SER A 401 19.89 -8.68 -5.25
CA SER A 401 18.92 -8.79 -4.16
C SER A 401 17.84 -7.70 -4.19
N ALA A 402 18.04 -6.61 -4.95
CA ALA A 402 17.10 -5.51 -5.00
C ALA A 402 15.74 -5.99 -5.55
N LYS A 403 14.66 -5.55 -4.89
CA LYS A 403 13.30 -5.87 -5.30
C LYS A 403 12.75 -4.80 -6.24
N TRP A 404 11.94 -5.22 -7.20
CA TRP A 404 11.18 -4.35 -8.09
C TRP A 404 9.69 -4.56 -7.83
N ASN A 405 9.00 -3.49 -7.44
CA ASN A 405 7.56 -3.51 -7.22
C ASN A 405 6.91 -2.54 -8.21
N PHE A 406 5.97 -3.03 -9.02
CA PHE A 406 5.17 -2.21 -9.91
C PHE A 406 3.72 -2.20 -9.43
N GLU A 407 3.13 -1.01 -9.34
CA GLU A 407 1.77 -0.80 -8.88
C GLU A 407 1.03 0.17 -9.80
N VAL A 408 -0.25 -0.10 -10.05
CA VAL A 408 -1.14 0.80 -10.78
C VAL A 408 -2.06 1.45 -9.74
N LEU A 409 -1.83 2.73 -9.46
CA LEU A 409 -2.52 3.46 -8.41
C LEU A 409 -3.74 4.17 -8.96
N SER A 410 -4.93 3.78 -8.55
CA SER A 410 -6.16 4.54 -8.80
C SER A 410 -6.04 5.98 -8.29
N GLY A 411 -6.85 6.89 -8.82
CA GLY A 411 -6.87 8.28 -8.35
C GLY A 411 -7.23 8.40 -6.87
N GLN A 412 -8.01 7.45 -6.34
CA GLN A 412 -8.37 7.32 -4.93
C GLN A 412 -7.19 6.87 -4.07
N GLU A 413 -6.41 5.87 -4.50
CA GLU A 413 -5.21 5.43 -3.78
C GLU A 413 -4.15 6.53 -3.75
N GLU A 414 -3.94 7.23 -4.86
CA GLU A 414 -3.04 8.39 -4.93
C GLU A 414 -3.45 9.46 -3.91
N ALA A 415 -4.73 9.80 -3.86
CA ALA A 415 -5.28 10.76 -2.91
C ALA A 415 -5.11 10.30 -1.44
N SER A 416 -5.28 8.99 -1.18
CA SER A 416 -5.08 8.40 0.15
C SER A 416 -3.63 8.50 0.62
N LEU A 417 -2.69 8.14 -0.24
CA LEU A 417 -1.27 8.24 0.06
C LEU A 417 -0.83 9.70 0.23
N GLU A 418 -1.29 10.61 -0.63
CA GLU A 418 -1.03 12.04 -0.45
C GLU A 418 -1.54 12.53 0.90
N TRP A 419 -2.74 12.10 1.32
CA TRP A 419 -3.30 12.45 2.62
C TRP A 419 -2.45 11.98 3.80
N ILE A 420 -1.90 10.77 3.75
CA ILE A 420 -0.94 10.29 4.77
C ILE A 420 0.24 11.25 4.87
N SER A 421 0.79 11.68 3.73
CA SER A 421 1.91 12.63 3.71
C SER A 421 1.53 14.03 4.22
N VAL A 422 0.31 14.49 3.96
CA VAL A 422 -0.24 15.74 4.51
C VAL A 422 -0.29 15.65 6.03
N LYS A 423 -0.97 14.62 6.56
CA LYS A 423 -1.19 14.44 8.00
C LYS A 423 0.12 14.37 8.77
N HIS A 424 1.10 13.64 8.27
CA HIS A 424 2.40 13.52 8.92
C HIS A 424 3.06 14.88 9.14
N ALA A 425 3.11 15.73 8.12
CA ALA A 425 3.74 17.03 8.24
C ALA A 425 2.88 18.04 9.02
N MET A 426 1.54 17.92 8.98
CA MET A 426 0.65 18.72 9.84
C MET A 426 0.75 18.39 11.31
N ALA A 427 0.89 17.12 11.66
CA ALA A 427 1.14 16.71 13.03
C ALA A 427 2.43 17.30 13.62
N ILE A 428 3.40 17.67 12.77
CA ILE A 428 4.68 18.23 13.20
C ILE A 428 4.65 19.76 13.21
N GLU A 429 4.20 20.38 12.12
CA GLU A 429 4.33 21.83 11.93
C GLU A 429 3.08 22.62 12.37
N PHE A 430 1.89 21.98 12.39
CA PHE A 430 0.59 22.62 12.65
C PHE A 430 -0.31 21.78 13.56
N ALA A 431 0.27 21.14 14.59
CA ALA A 431 -0.46 20.23 15.49
C ALA A 431 -1.70 20.85 16.15
N ALA A 432 -1.69 22.16 16.40
CA ALA A 432 -2.80 22.90 16.99
C ALA A 432 -3.93 23.26 15.99
N GLU A 433 -3.70 23.07 14.69
CA GLU A 433 -4.58 23.52 13.61
C GLU A 433 -4.74 22.45 12.50
N PRO A 434 -5.30 21.27 12.84
CA PRO A 434 -5.36 20.16 11.91
C PRO A 434 -6.26 20.48 10.71
N PRO A 435 -5.85 20.07 9.49
CA PRO A 435 -6.72 20.16 8.32
C PRO A 435 -7.87 19.16 8.43
N ILE A 436 -9.01 19.53 7.85
CA ILE A 436 -10.16 18.63 7.70
C ILE A 436 -10.12 17.93 6.34
N ALA A 437 -9.53 18.61 5.34
CA ALA A 437 -9.40 18.06 4.00
C ALA A 437 -8.11 18.52 3.31
N ALA A 438 -7.74 17.81 2.26
CA ALA A 438 -6.74 18.21 1.27
C ALA A 438 -7.37 18.26 -0.12
N LEU A 439 -6.83 19.13 -0.97
CA LEU A 439 -7.24 19.34 -2.35
C LEU A 439 -5.98 19.51 -3.24
N ALA A 440 -5.79 18.61 -4.18
CA ALA A 440 -4.63 18.56 -5.05
C ALA A 440 -5.02 18.69 -6.53
N GLY A 441 -4.37 19.62 -7.23
CA GLY A 441 -4.57 19.83 -8.67
C GLY A 441 -3.55 19.08 -9.50
N GLY A 442 -3.79 17.81 -9.82
CA GLY A 442 -2.94 17.00 -10.69
C GLY A 442 -2.96 17.44 -12.17
N LYS A 443 -2.12 16.81 -13.00
CA LYS A 443 -2.11 17.04 -14.46
C LYS A 443 -3.36 16.45 -15.14
N GLY A 444 -3.78 15.25 -14.74
CA GLY A 444 -4.93 14.54 -15.32
C GLY A 444 -6.23 14.65 -14.52
N SER A 445 -6.14 14.94 -13.23
CA SER A 445 -7.27 14.92 -12.30
C SER A 445 -7.15 16.01 -11.24
N VAL A 446 -8.25 16.25 -10.54
CA VAL A 446 -8.25 16.92 -9.24
C VAL A 446 -8.62 15.88 -8.19
N GLN A 447 -7.90 15.88 -7.08
CA GLN A 447 -8.07 14.93 -5.99
C GLN A 447 -8.41 15.64 -4.71
N THR A 448 -9.20 15.00 -3.86
CA THR A 448 -9.47 15.47 -2.51
C THR A 448 -9.51 14.32 -1.53
N SER A 449 -9.08 14.61 -0.30
CA SER A 449 -8.99 13.64 0.77
C SER A 449 -9.49 14.26 2.07
N MET A 450 -10.23 13.50 2.86
CA MET A 450 -10.64 13.89 4.21
C MET A 450 -10.76 12.65 5.10
N ASP A 451 -10.60 12.85 6.41
CA ASP A 451 -10.94 11.82 7.39
C ASP A 451 -12.48 11.75 7.57
N GLY A 452 -13.01 10.55 7.73
CA GLY A 452 -14.44 10.33 7.99
C GLY A 452 -14.89 10.86 9.35
N ALA A 453 -16.13 11.30 9.47
CA ALA A 453 -16.69 11.71 10.75
C ALA A 453 -16.78 10.51 11.71
N GLY A 454 -16.24 10.65 12.92
CA GLY A 454 -16.29 9.60 13.96
C GLY A 454 -15.40 8.38 13.70
N GLY A 455 -14.38 8.48 12.85
CA GLY A 455 -13.49 7.36 12.54
C GLY A 455 -14.02 6.38 11.49
N HIS A 456 -15.19 6.65 10.89
CA HIS A 456 -15.76 5.80 9.84
C HIS A 456 -15.48 6.36 8.43
N GLY A 457 -14.62 5.66 7.70
CA GLY A 457 -14.38 5.81 6.25
C GLY A 457 -13.64 7.07 5.81
N ALA A 458 -12.38 6.95 5.40
CA ALA A 458 -11.67 8.06 4.75
C ALA A 458 -12.24 8.29 3.33
N HIS A 459 -12.63 9.53 3.02
CA HIS A 459 -13.11 9.88 1.67
C HIS A 459 -11.95 10.38 0.83
N HIS A 460 -11.46 9.50 -0.03
CA HIS A 460 -10.42 9.79 -1.02
C HIS A 460 -11.06 9.80 -2.40
N LEU A 461 -11.17 10.97 -3.00
CA LEU A 461 -12.00 11.20 -4.18
C LEU A 461 -11.14 11.80 -5.29
N SER A 462 -11.46 11.46 -6.54
CA SER A 462 -10.75 11.93 -7.72
C SER A 462 -11.73 12.22 -8.84
N ALA A 463 -11.61 13.41 -9.45
CA ALA A 463 -12.36 13.83 -10.62
C ALA A 463 -11.42 14.00 -11.82
N ARG A 464 -11.78 13.41 -12.98
CA ARG A 464 -11.03 13.59 -14.23
C ARG A 464 -11.29 14.97 -14.80
N VAL A 465 -10.29 15.85 -14.66
CA VAL A 465 -10.32 17.24 -15.11
C VAL A 465 -8.93 17.58 -15.64
N ALA A 466 -8.61 17.06 -16.82
CA ALA A 466 -7.26 17.09 -17.36
C ALA A 466 -6.84 18.53 -17.70
N LEU A 467 -5.70 18.97 -17.16
CA LEU A 467 -5.21 20.34 -17.35
C LEU A 467 -4.97 20.65 -18.83
N LYS A 468 -4.50 19.66 -19.60
CA LYS A 468 -4.21 19.80 -21.03
C LYS A 468 -5.47 20.13 -21.84
N GLU A 469 -6.61 19.53 -21.49
CA GLU A 469 -7.89 19.83 -22.13
C GLU A 469 -8.32 21.27 -21.83
N GLY A 470 -8.17 21.69 -20.56
CA GLY A 470 -8.44 23.07 -20.16
C GLY A 470 -7.53 24.11 -20.82
N ILE A 471 -6.24 23.79 -20.99
CA ILE A 471 -5.29 24.65 -21.71
C ILE A 471 -5.77 24.87 -23.15
N ALA A 472 -6.10 23.79 -23.85
CA ALA A 472 -6.54 23.87 -25.25
C ALA A 472 -7.80 24.74 -25.41
N LEU A 473 -8.77 24.60 -24.51
CA LEU A 473 -9.99 25.41 -24.52
C LEU A 473 -9.71 26.88 -24.19
N VAL A 474 -8.84 27.17 -23.22
CA VAL A 474 -8.47 28.55 -22.87
C VAL A 474 -7.68 29.23 -23.99
N GLU A 475 -6.83 28.49 -24.71
CA GLU A 475 -6.09 29.01 -25.87
C GLU A 475 -7.01 29.40 -27.03
N THR A 476 -8.19 28.76 -27.14
CA THR A 476 -9.22 29.08 -28.13
C THR A 476 -10.32 30.00 -27.61
N ASP A 477 -10.11 30.66 -26.46
CA ASP A 477 -11.08 31.56 -25.81
C ASP A 477 -12.41 30.88 -25.40
N GLU A 478 -12.40 29.55 -25.19
CA GLU A 478 -13.55 28.76 -24.76
C GLU A 478 -13.55 28.49 -23.24
N ILE A 479 -13.21 29.51 -22.45
CA ILE A 479 -13.06 29.36 -20.98
C ILE A 479 -14.37 28.95 -20.29
N GLU A 480 -15.52 29.40 -20.79
CA GLU A 480 -16.84 28.99 -20.27
C GLU A 480 -17.17 27.53 -20.59
N GLY A 481 -16.72 27.04 -21.74
CA GLY A 481 -16.76 25.62 -22.07
C GLY A 481 -15.96 24.81 -21.04
N TRP A 482 -14.78 25.31 -20.68
CA TRP A 482 -13.95 24.69 -19.64
C TRP A 482 -14.57 24.74 -18.25
N ARG A 483 -15.20 25.86 -17.85
CA ARG A 483 -15.94 25.95 -16.57
C ARG A 483 -17.06 24.91 -16.49
N THR A 484 -17.79 24.73 -17.59
CA THR A 484 -18.89 23.76 -17.70
C THR A 484 -18.37 22.33 -17.57
N ALA A 485 -17.29 21.99 -18.30
CA ALA A 485 -16.66 20.69 -18.23
C ALA A 485 -16.14 20.36 -16.82
N CYS A 486 -15.46 21.31 -16.16
CA CYS A 486 -15.01 21.15 -14.79
C CYS A 486 -16.18 20.84 -13.84
N THR A 487 -17.26 21.61 -13.93
CA THR A 487 -18.44 21.47 -13.05
C THR A 487 -19.08 20.10 -13.22
N ALA A 488 -19.26 19.65 -14.47
CA ALA A 488 -19.82 18.34 -14.76
C ALA A 488 -18.95 17.21 -14.18
N SER A 489 -17.63 17.31 -14.30
CA SER A 489 -16.69 16.28 -13.84
C SER A 489 -16.54 16.20 -12.31
N ILE A 490 -16.72 17.30 -11.57
CA ILE A 490 -16.51 17.32 -10.11
C ILE A 490 -17.78 17.03 -9.30
N THR A 491 -18.96 17.30 -9.86
CA THR A 491 -20.23 17.31 -9.10
C THR A 491 -20.51 15.95 -8.44
N ALA A 492 -20.44 14.86 -9.21
CA ALA A 492 -20.70 13.53 -8.67
C ALA A 492 -19.55 13.03 -7.77
N PRO A 493 -18.26 13.12 -8.16
CA PRO A 493 -17.18 12.62 -7.32
C PRO A 493 -17.02 13.35 -5.99
N PHE A 494 -17.24 14.67 -5.94
CA PHE A 494 -16.99 15.47 -4.73
C PHE A 494 -18.26 15.75 -3.90
N GLY A 495 -19.41 15.23 -4.31
CA GLY A 495 -20.67 15.33 -3.56
C GLY A 495 -20.54 14.89 -2.10
N PRO A 496 -19.94 13.72 -1.79
CA PRO A 496 -19.78 13.25 -0.41
C PRO A 496 -18.99 14.22 0.48
N LEU A 497 -17.90 14.80 -0.04
CA LEU A 497 -17.10 15.79 0.68
C LEU A 497 -17.92 17.06 0.96
N ARG A 498 -18.68 17.55 -0.03
CA ARG A 498 -19.57 18.70 0.15
C ARG A 498 -20.58 18.45 1.27
N GLU A 499 -21.25 17.29 1.24
CA GLU A 499 -22.23 16.92 2.27
C GLU A 499 -21.59 16.86 3.67
N GLN A 500 -20.37 16.33 3.78
CA GLN A 500 -19.67 16.24 5.06
C GLN A 500 -19.23 17.62 5.58
N LEU A 501 -18.71 18.50 4.71
CA LEU A 501 -18.34 19.85 5.11
C LEU A 501 -19.56 20.70 5.49
N GLN A 502 -20.72 20.48 4.86
CA GLN A 502 -21.97 21.14 5.23
C GLN A 502 -22.47 20.73 6.63
N LYS A 503 -22.13 19.52 7.09
CA LYS A 503 -22.42 19.06 8.45
C LYS A 503 -21.43 19.60 9.49
N HIS A 504 -20.31 20.16 9.06
CA HIS A 504 -19.29 20.68 9.96
C HIS A 504 -19.75 22.02 10.56
N SER A 505 -19.84 22.10 11.89
CA SER A 505 -20.21 23.34 12.57
C SER A 505 -19.07 24.36 12.51
N ARG A 506 -19.32 25.50 11.86
CA ARG A 506 -18.35 26.61 11.73
C ARG A 506 -18.21 27.43 13.01
N ASP A 507 -19.11 27.24 13.98
CA ASP A 507 -19.13 27.97 15.25
C ASP A 507 -18.02 27.52 16.22
N SER A 508 -17.48 26.31 16.03
CA SER A 508 -16.43 25.74 16.89
C SER A 508 -15.03 25.72 16.28
N SER A 509 -14.90 25.70 14.94
CA SER A 509 -13.61 25.73 14.25
C SER A 509 -13.77 26.11 12.77
N PRO A 510 -12.81 26.85 12.17
CA PRO A 510 -12.83 27.11 10.73
C PRO A 510 -12.61 25.82 9.92
N ILE A 511 -13.20 25.77 8.73
CA ILE A 511 -12.98 24.68 7.78
C ILE A 511 -11.58 24.86 7.18
N ARG A 512 -10.63 24.03 7.62
CA ARG A 512 -9.22 24.08 7.17
C ARG A 512 -8.98 23.09 6.03
N ILE A 513 -8.57 23.60 4.87
CA ILE A 513 -8.27 22.80 3.69
C ILE A 513 -6.83 23.07 3.23
N ILE A 514 -6.09 22.01 2.91
CA ILE A 514 -4.75 22.13 2.36
C ILE A 514 -4.80 22.02 0.84
N CYS A 515 -4.16 22.96 0.16
CA CYS A 515 -4.08 23.01 -1.29
C CYS A 515 -2.64 22.74 -1.76
N SER A 516 -2.45 21.74 -2.62
CA SER A 516 -1.12 21.31 -3.08
C SER A 516 -1.03 21.15 -4.60
N ALA A 517 0.12 20.68 -5.09
CA ALA A 517 0.39 20.39 -6.50
C ALA A 517 0.07 21.60 -7.43
N GLY A 518 -0.74 21.40 -8.47
CA GLY A 518 -1.13 22.46 -9.40
C GLY A 518 -1.84 23.64 -8.73
N PHE A 519 -2.54 23.42 -7.63
CA PHE A 519 -3.27 24.50 -6.93
C PHE A 519 -2.36 25.40 -6.12
N PHE A 520 -1.22 24.89 -5.63
CA PHE A 520 -0.15 25.74 -5.11
C PHE A 520 0.37 26.70 -6.18
N TYR A 521 0.58 26.21 -7.41
CA TYR A 521 1.10 27.05 -8.49
C TYR A 521 0.12 28.11 -8.98
N VAL A 522 -1.19 27.82 -8.96
CA VAL A 522 -2.22 28.82 -9.22
C VAL A 522 -2.17 29.93 -8.17
N ALA A 523 -2.03 29.57 -6.89
CA ALA A 523 -1.90 30.56 -5.82
C ALA A 523 -0.64 31.44 -5.98
N VAL A 524 0.47 30.85 -6.44
CA VAL A 524 1.67 31.62 -6.79
C VAL A 524 1.44 32.54 -7.99
N ALA A 525 0.83 32.04 -9.06
CA ALA A 525 0.54 32.82 -10.26
C ALA A 525 -0.43 33.98 -9.97
N ALA A 526 -1.40 33.78 -9.07
CA ALA A 526 -2.36 34.78 -8.63
C ALA A 526 -1.81 35.75 -7.57
N GLY A 527 -0.56 35.58 -7.11
CA GLY A 527 0.02 36.42 -6.04
C GLY A 527 -0.69 36.25 -4.68
N VAL A 528 -1.27 35.08 -4.43
CA VAL A 528 -1.85 34.69 -3.14
C VAL A 528 -0.74 34.34 -2.14
N VAL A 529 0.27 33.59 -2.61
CA VAL A 529 1.47 33.20 -1.84
C VAL A 529 2.72 33.31 -2.72
N GLU A 530 3.88 33.46 -2.10
CA GLU A 530 5.18 33.29 -2.76
C GLU A 530 5.75 31.88 -2.51
N ARG A 531 6.64 31.40 -3.39
CA ARG A 531 7.24 30.05 -3.25
C ARG A 531 8.02 29.85 -1.94
N LYS A 532 8.53 30.93 -1.38
CA LYS A 532 9.36 30.94 -0.16
C LYS A 532 8.56 31.26 1.10
N ASP A 533 7.26 31.54 0.98
CA ASP A 533 6.44 31.88 2.13
C ASP A 533 6.39 30.70 3.10
N ALA A 534 6.44 31.02 4.40
CA ALA A 534 6.09 30.04 5.40
C ALA A 534 4.61 29.65 5.23
N PRO A 535 4.27 28.35 5.38
CA PRO A 535 2.88 27.93 5.25
C PRO A 535 2.02 28.63 6.30
N ARG A 536 0.84 29.08 5.89
CA ARG A 536 -0.13 29.76 6.77
C ARG A 536 -1.52 29.62 6.20
N TYR A 537 -2.52 29.65 7.08
CA TYR A 537 -3.91 29.69 6.68
C TYR A 537 -4.31 31.07 6.17
N LEU A 538 -5.05 31.09 5.07
CA LEU A 538 -5.59 32.27 4.39
C LEU A 538 -7.10 32.15 4.27
N SER A 539 -7.82 33.25 4.42
CA SER A 539 -9.26 33.25 4.19
C SER A 539 -9.56 32.99 2.72
N TYR A 540 -10.37 31.96 2.44
CA TYR A 540 -10.76 31.67 1.06
C TYR A 540 -11.49 32.86 0.43
N GLU A 541 -12.44 33.43 1.18
CA GLU A 541 -13.31 34.50 0.71
C GLU A 541 -12.56 35.82 0.44
N THR A 542 -11.68 36.22 1.34
CA THR A 542 -11.06 37.56 1.29
C THR A 542 -9.67 37.55 0.66
N ASP A 543 -8.87 36.52 0.90
CA ASP A 543 -7.44 36.55 0.54
C ASP A 543 -7.16 35.79 -0.77
N VAL A 544 -7.94 34.74 -1.05
CA VAL A 544 -7.64 33.76 -2.10
C VAL A 544 -8.55 33.91 -3.32
N ARG A 545 -9.87 33.78 -3.14
CA ARG A 545 -10.85 33.73 -4.22
C ARG A 545 -10.79 34.95 -5.15
N PRO A 546 -10.73 36.21 -4.65
CA PRO A 546 -10.68 37.38 -5.53
C PRO A 546 -9.44 37.42 -6.42
N LYS A 547 -8.28 37.02 -5.87
CA LYS A 547 -7.00 37.02 -6.60
C LYS A 547 -6.97 35.94 -7.68
N ILE A 548 -7.45 34.73 -7.39
CA ILE A 548 -7.50 33.66 -8.38
C ILE A 548 -8.57 33.96 -9.44
N GLN A 549 -9.69 34.57 -9.07
CA GLN A 549 -10.68 35.03 -10.05
C GLN A 549 -10.06 36.09 -10.99
N ALA A 550 -9.33 37.08 -10.46
CA ALA A 550 -8.61 38.06 -11.28
C ALA A 550 -7.59 37.40 -12.23
N LEU A 551 -6.86 36.38 -11.79
CA LEU A 551 -5.96 35.60 -12.65
C LEU A 551 -6.71 34.90 -13.78
N VAL A 552 -7.90 34.34 -13.50
CA VAL A 552 -8.72 33.64 -14.50
C VAL A 552 -9.25 34.63 -15.55
N ASP A 553 -9.64 35.82 -15.12
CA ASP A 553 -10.22 36.87 -15.97
C ASP A 553 -9.16 37.69 -16.74
N ASP A 554 -7.88 37.58 -16.37
CA ASP A 554 -6.77 38.20 -17.10
C ASP A 554 -6.45 37.45 -18.40
N GLU A 555 -6.90 37.99 -19.53
CA GLU A 555 -6.62 37.45 -20.88
C GLU A 555 -5.12 37.39 -21.21
N GLY A 556 -4.29 38.21 -20.57
CA GLY A 556 -2.83 38.22 -20.73
C GLY A 556 -2.11 37.14 -19.91
N ALA A 557 -2.80 36.48 -18.97
CA ALA A 557 -2.23 35.42 -18.16
C ALA A 557 -2.00 34.13 -18.97
N LYS A 558 -1.06 33.30 -18.52
CA LYS A 558 -0.74 32.05 -19.21
C LYS A 558 -1.98 31.14 -19.26
N PRO A 559 -2.29 30.51 -20.42
CA PRO A 559 -3.44 29.63 -20.54
C PRO A 559 -3.48 28.51 -19.50
N MET A 560 -2.31 27.95 -19.15
CA MET A 560 -2.16 26.96 -18.09
C MET A 560 -2.59 27.48 -16.72
N ASP A 561 -2.22 28.71 -16.35
CA ASP A 561 -2.54 29.28 -15.05
C ASP A 561 -4.03 29.62 -14.96
N ARG A 562 -4.61 30.17 -16.04
CA ARG A 562 -6.05 30.43 -16.18
C ARG A 562 -6.87 29.15 -16.11
N ALA A 563 -6.53 28.14 -16.92
CA ALA A 563 -7.22 26.85 -16.95
C ALA A 563 -7.19 26.17 -15.58
N ASN A 564 -6.06 26.24 -14.88
CA ASN A 564 -5.90 25.65 -13.57
C ASN A 564 -6.60 26.48 -12.47
N GLY A 565 -6.66 27.80 -12.62
CA GLY A 565 -7.48 28.69 -11.79
C GLY A 565 -8.97 28.38 -11.88
N VAL A 566 -9.48 28.08 -13.09
CA VAL A 566 -10.85 27.60 -13.27
C VAL A 566 -11.08 26.29 -12.50
N ARG A 567 -10.18 25.30 -12.62
CA ARG A 567 -10.29 24.05 -11.86
C ARG A 567 -10.36 24.30 -10.36
N PHE A 568 -9.46 25.14 -9.84
CA PHE A 568 -9.40 25.48 -8.43
C PHE A 568 -10.70 26.11 -7.92
N LEU A 569 -11.18 27.16 -8.61
CA LEU A 569 -12.39 27.87 -8.21
C LEU A 569 -13.62 26.97 -8.28
N ARG A 570 -13.79 26.19 -9.35
CA ARG A 570 -14.92 25.27 -9.47
C ARG A 570 -14.92 24.21 -8.36
N CYS A 571 -13.77 23.66 -8.01
CA CYS A 571 -13.67 22.69 -6.93
C CYS A 571 -14.07 23.31 -5.59
N LEU A 572 -13.47 24.45 -5.22
CA LEU A 572 -13.78 25.06 -3.94
C LEU A 572 -15.18 25.64 -3.86
N ASP A 573 -15.64 26.39 -4.86
CA ASP A 573 -17.02 26.92 -4.89
C ASP A 573 -18.05 25.78 -4.75
N PHE A 574 -17.77 24.60 -5.34
CA PHE A 574 -18.64 23.43 -5.20
C PHE A 574 -18.59 22.82 -3.79
N ILE A 575 -17.39 22.62 -3.25
CA ILE A 575 -17.14 21.92 -1.99
C ILE A 575 -17.59 22.76 -0.78
N VAL A 576 -17.33 24.07 -0.79
CA VAL A 576 -17.61 24.96 0.36
C VAL A 576 -19.03 25.54 0.37
N SER A 577 -19.80 25.31 -0.70
CA SER A 577 -21.14 25.87 -0.95
C SER A 577 -21.17 27.40 -1.12
N GLU A 578 -22.37 28.00 -1.19
CA GLU A 578 -22.54 29.45 -1.40
C GLU A 578 -21.95 30.30 -0.27
N ASP A 579 -21.86 29.75 0.94
CA ASP A 579 -21.25 30.41 2.08
C ASP A 579 -19.78 29.97 2.22
N ALA A 580 -18.84 30.86 1.87
CA ALA A 580 -17.40 30.66 2.04
C ALA A 580 -16.87 31.13 3.40
N SER A 581 -17.72 31.66 4.28
CA SER A 581 -17.31 32.21 5.57
C SER A 581 -16.67 31.13 6.46
N GLY A 582 -15.57 31.47 7.12
CA GLY A 582 -14.87 30.52 7.99
C GLY A 582 -14.11 29.40 7.27
N VAL A 583 -13.93 29.48 5.94
CA VAL A 583 -13.03 28.58 5.19
C VAL A 583 -11.62 29.15 5.14
N ALA A 584 -10.66 28.37 5.61
CA ALA A 584 -9.26 28.72 5.65
C ALA A 584 -8.44 27.74 4.81
N LEU A 585 -7.60 28.27 3.92
CA LEU A 585 -6.78 27.50 2.99
C LEU A 585 -5.30 27.64 3.33
N LEU A 586 -4.57 26.53 3.29
CA LEU A 586 -3.12 26.52 3.40
C LEU A 586 -2.52 25.96 2.12
N PHE A 587 -1.66 26.74 1.46
CA PHE A 587 -0.97 26.30 0.24
C PHE A 587 0.38 25.69 0.58
N ALA A 588 0.57 24.42 0.19
CA ALA A 588 1.75 23.65 0.56
C ALA A 588 2.36 22.92 -0.65
N ARG A 589 3.69 23.00 -0.78
CA ARG A 589 4.41 22.23 -1.79
C ARG A 589 5.81 21.81 -1.35
N GLU A 590 6.60 22.73 -0.81
CA GLU A 590 7.94 22.47 -0.27
C GLU A 590 7.94 22.80 1.22
N TRP A 591 7.30 21.93 2.01
CA TRP A 591 7.31 22.09 3.45
C TRP A 591 8.71 21.93 3.99
N LYS A 592 9.01 22.66 5.06
CA LYS A 592 10.12 22.32 5.93
C LYS A 592 9.50 21.60 7.12
N VAL A 593 9.73 20.30 7.21
CA VAL A 593 9.31 19.50 8.36
C VAL A 593 10.55 19.26 9.20
N SER A 594 10.55 19.75 10.44
CA SER A 594 11.74 19.76 11.30
C SER A 594 12.97 20.41 10.61
N GLY A 595 12.74 21.46 9.83
CA GLY A 595 13.79 22.19 9.12
C GLY A 595 14.33 21.55 7.83
N LYS A 596 13.85 20.36 7.44
CA LYS A 596 14.25 19.67 6.19
C LYS A 596 13.14 19.72 5.13
N VAL A 597 13.54 19.76 3.86
CA VAL A 597 12.60 19.78 2.74
C VAL A 597 11.76 18.52 2.75
N TYR A 598 10.45 18.71 2.69
CA TYR A 598 9.42 17.69 2.72
C TYR A 598 8.42 17.98 1.61
N ARG A 599 8.14 16.99 0.79
CA ARG A 599 7.13 17.09 -0.26
C ARG A 599 5.94 16.22 0.06
N VAL A 600 4.76 16.83 0.01
CA VAL A 600 3.48 16.16 0.08
C VAL A 600 3.20 15.52 -1.28
N THR A 601 3.37 14.21 -1.38
CA THR A 601 3.13 13.41 -2.60
C THR A 601 2.70 12.01 -2.22
N TRP A 602 2.06 11.28 -3.14
CA TRP A 602 1.70 9.88 -2.91
C TRP A 602 2.93 9.01 -2.63
N SER A 603 4.08 9.29 -3.26
CA SER A 603 5.33 8.56 -3.01
C SER A 603 5.82 8.73 -1.56
N THR A 604 5.66 9.92 -0.99
CA THR A 604 5.96 10.20 0.42
C THR A 604 5.02 9.43 1.34
N GLY A 605 3.72 9.44 1.04
CA GLY A 605 2.73 8.67 1.80
C GLY A 605 2.96 7.18 1.76
N ALA A 606 3.26 6.63 0.59
CA ALA A 606 3.57 5.21 0.42
C ALA A 606 4.80 4.80 1.22
N PHE A 607 5.82 5.66 1.26
CA PHE A 607 7.02 5.40 2.05
C PHE A 607 6.73 5.45 3.55
N LEU A 608 5.96 6.45 4.01
CA LEU A 608 5.54 6.54 5.42
C LEU A 608 4.68 5.34 5.83
N GLN A 609 3.77 4.90 4.97
CA GLN A 609 2.96 3.69 5.19
C GLN A 609 3.83 2.44 5.25
N TYR A 610 4.83 2.33 4.39
CA TYR A 610 5.80 1.24 4.41
C TYR A 610 6.65 1.25 5.70
N LEU A 611 7.13 2.42 6.13
CA LEU A 611 7.85 2.58 7.39
C LEU A 611 6.99 2.16 8.58
N ALA A 612 5.71 2.56 8.61
CA ALA A 612 4.78 2.13 9.63
C ALA A 612 4.66 0.60 9.64
N GLY A 613 4.41 -0.03 8.48
CA GLY A 613 4.36 -1.50 8.39
C GLY A 613 5.63 -2.19 8.89
N ARG A 614 6.82 -1.66 8.56
CA ARG A 614 8.11 -2.20 9.03
C ARG A 614 8.35 -1.98 10.52
N TYR A 615 7.91 -0.85 11.08
CA TYR A 615 7.97 -0.58 12.51
C TYR A 615 7.25 -1.67 13.30
N TYR A 616 6.02 -2.02 12.88
CA TYR A 616 5.25 -3.06 13.56
C TYR A 616 5.82 -4.47 13.38
N SER A 617 6.39 -4.79 12.21
CA SER A 617 7.05 -6.09 12.02
C SER A 617 8.29 -6.26 12.90
N LEU A 618 9.08 -5.19 13.10
CA LEU A 618 10.30 -5.22 13.91
C LEU A 618 10.03 -5.10 15.41
N ALA A 619 9.02 -4.32 15.81
CA ALA A 619 8.60 -4.21 17.20
C ALA A 619 8.08 -5.55 17.77
N GLY A 620 7.65 -6.47 16.90
CA GLY A 620 7.35 -7.86 17.26
C GLY A 620 8.58 -8.78 17.37
N GLU A 621 9.73 -8.42 16.80
CA GLU A 621 10.97 -9.22 16.86
C GLU A 621 11.87 -8.84 18.06
N ASP A 622 11.85 -7.59 18.50
CA ASP A 622 12.68 -7.11 19.64
C ASP A 622 12.01 -7.29 21.02
N ALA A 623 10.86 -7.98 21.08
CA ALA A 623 10.17 -8.38 22.32
C ALA A 623 10.44 -9.85 22.72
N VAL A 624 11.50 -10.46 22.20
CA VAL A 624 11.93 -11.85 22.48
C VAL A 624 13.03 -11.92 23.54
#